data_AF-A0A2J5P126-F1
#
_entry.id   AF-A0A2J5P126-F1
#
_cell.length_a   1.000
_cell.length_b   1.000
_cell.length_c   1.000
_cell.angle_alpha   90.00
_cell.angle_beta   90.00
_cell.angle_gamma   90.00
#
_symmetry.space_group_name_H-M   'P 1'
#
loop_
_entity.id
_entity.type
_entity.pdbx_description
1 polymer ?
#
loop_
_entity_poly.entity_id
_entity_poly.type
_entity_poly.pdbx_seq_one_letter_code
_entity_poly.pdbx_strand_id
1 'polypeptide(L)'
;MSHYLLRRSGQGLLVLWAAFTLSFILLQVLPGDAVLIKFQNPDLGLSPEQIAEMRLAYGADSPLWRQYFHTLMAMLRGDFGYSLQAGLPVSALIASNLPETLSLALPAFALAVA
;
A
#
# COMPACT_ATOMS: atom_id res chain seq x y z
N MET A 1 -19.16 24.37 14.66
CA MET A 1 -19.17 23.37 13.57
C MET A 1 -17.83 23.27 12.84
N SER A 2 -17.23 24.37 12.37
CA SER A 2 -15.89 24.37 11.74
C SER A 2 -14.80 23.72 12.61
N HIS A 3 -14.72 24.09 13.90
CA HIS A 3 -13.75 23.51 14.84
C HIS A 3 -13.94 21.99 15.06
N TYR A 4 -15.20 21.52 15.06
CA TYR A 4 -15.50 20.09 15.19
C TYR A 4 -15.08 19.32 13.94
N LEU A 5 -15.42 19.82 12.75
CA LEU A 5 -15.01 19.22 11.48
C LEU A 5 -13.49 19.17 11.35
N LEU A 6 -12.79 20.24 11.71
CA LEU A 6 -11.33 20.29 11.68
C LEU A 6 -10.70 19.26 12.62
N ARG A 7 -11.21 19.15 13.86
CA ARG A 7 -10.74 18.15 14.82
C ARG A 7 -10.99 16.72 14.32
N ARG A 8 -12.17 16.46 13.76
CA ARG A 8 -12.55 15.14 13.23
C ARG A 8 -11.69 14.74 12.03
N SER A 9 -11.46 15.66 11.09
CA SER A 9 -10.56 15.44 9.95
C SER A 9 -9.12 15.21 10.39
N GLY A 10 -8.62 15.98 11.35
CA GLY A 10 -7.27 15.79 11.91
C GLY A 10 -7.10 14.41 12.58
N GLN A 11 -8.11 13.96 13.34
CA GLN A 11 -8.14 12.60 13.90
C GLN A 11 -8.12 11.53 12.81
N GLY A 12 -8.91 11.70 11.76
CA GLY A 12 -8.94 10.78 10.61
C GLY A 12 -7.57 10.68 9.91
N LEU A 13 -6.93 11.82 9.65
CA LEU A 13 -5.59 11.86 9.06
C LEU A 13 -4.55 11.16 9.95
N LEU A 14 -4.61 11.35 11.26
CA LEU A 14 -3.72 10.69 12.20
C LEU A 14 -3.93 9.17 12.21
N VAL A 15 -5.18 8.71 12.15
CA VAL A 15 -5.48 7.27 12.05
C VAL A 15 -4.96 6.69 10.73
N LEU A 16 -5.16 7.37 9.60
CA LEU A 16 -4.65 6.93 8.31
C LEU A 16 -3.11 6.85 8.30
N TRP A 17 -2.44 7.88 8.83
CA TRP A 17 -1.00 7.92 8.93
C TRP A 17 -0.44 6.82 9.86
N ALA A 18 -1.10 6.58 10.99
CA ALA A 18 -0.74 5.51 11.91
C ALA A 18 -0.93 4.13 11.28
N ALA A 19 -2.07 3.89 10.61
CA ALA A 19 -2.33 2.64 9.90
C ALA A 19 -1.31 2.38 8.79
N PHE A 20 -1.00 3.40 7.98
CA PHE A 20 0.05 3.33 6.96
C PHE A 20 1.40 2.96 7.58
N THR A 21 1.80 3.69 8.62
CA THR A 21 3.11 3.51 9.27
C THR A 21 3.23 2.14 9.92
N LEU A 22 2.16 1.68 10.60
CA LEU A 22 2.12 0.37 11.21
C LEU A 22 2.22 -0.73 10.15
N SER A 23 1.43 -0.65 9.07
CA SER A 23 1.51 -1.60 7.95
C SER A 23 2.91 -1.62 7.32
N PHE A 24 3.54 -0.46 7.11
CA PHE A 24 4.91 -0.38 6.60
C PHE A 24 5.89 -1.09 7.54
N ILE A 25 5.85 -0.81 8.84
CA ILE A 25 6.73 -1.45 9.82
C ILE A 25 6.49 -2.97 9.85
N LEU A 26 5.24 -3.41 9.87
CA LEU A 26 4.90 -4.84 9.87
C LEU A 26 5.46 -5.56 8.64
N LEU A 27 5.38 -4.93 7.46
CA LEU A 27 5.96 -5.49 6.23
C LEU A 27 7.49 -5.52 6.27
N GLN A 28 8.14 -4.53 6.88
CA GLN A 28 9.60 -4.49 7.01
C GLN A 28 10.16 -5.46 8.07
N VAL A 29 9.36 -5.77 9.09
CA VAL A 29 9.70 -6.74 10.15
C VAL A 29 9.45 -8.18 9.69
N LEU A 30 8.59 -8.38 8.68
CA LEU A 30 8.30 -9.71 8.17
C LEU A 30 9.61 -10.37 7.66
N PRO A 31 9.96 -11.57 8.14
CA PRO A 31 11.12 -12.28 7.64
C PRO A 31 10.82 -12.78 6.22
N GLY A 32 11.51 -12.22 5.23
CA GLY A 32 11.39 -12.62 3.84
C GLY A 32 11.54 -11.42 2.91
N ASP A 33 12.21 -11.64 1.79
CA ASP A 33 12.33 -10.62 0.76
C ASP A 33 11.19 -10.80 -0.24
N ALA A 34 10.23 -9.86 -0.26
CA ALA A 34 9.06 -9.94 -1.13
C ALA A 34 9.43 -10.00 -2.62
N VAL A 35 10.56 -9.39 -3.01
CA VAL A 35 11.10 -9.46 -4.38
C VAL A 35 11.63 -10.88 -4.63
N LEU A 36 12.43 -11.44 -3.73
CA LEU A 36 12.91 -12.83 -3.90
C LEU A 36 11.76 -13.82 -3.92
N ILE A 37 10.78 -13.72 -3.02
CA ILE A 37 9.63 -14.62 -2.96
C ILE A 37 8.82 -14.58 -4.27
N LYS A 38 8.68 -13.40 -4.89
CA LYS A 38 7.97 -13.26 -6.16
C LYS A 38 8.79 -13.79 -7.34
N PHE A 39 10.07 -13.42 -7.42
CA PHE A 39 10.89 -13.60 -8.62
C PHE A 39 11.77 -14.85 -8.61
N GLN A 40 11.95 -15.52 -7.47
CA GLN A 40 12.52 -16.87 -7.40
C GLN A 40 11.51 -17.96 -7.78
N ASN A 41 10.34 -17.60 -8.32
CA ASN A 41 9.43 -18.58 -8.89
C ASN A 41 10.09 -19.25 -10.13
N PRO A 42 10.32 -20.58 -10.12
CA PRO A 42 10.93 -21.30 -11.25
C PRO A 42 10.22 -21.06 -12.60
N ASP A 43 8.90 -20.81 -12.55
CA ASP A 43 8.08 -20.57 -13.74
C ASP A 43 8.43 -19.28 -14.48
N LEU A 44 9.08 -18.32 -13.80
CA LEU A 44 9.52 -17.06 -14.42
C LEU A 44 10.84 -17.20 -15.18
N GLY A 45 11.61 -18.28 -14.96
CA GLY A 45 12.85 -18.56 -15.67
C GLY A 45 13.94 -17.49 -15.53
N LEU A 46 13.87 -16.66 -14.47
CA LEU A 46 14.78 -15.54 -14.27
C LEU A 46 16.14 -16.01 -13.75
N SER A 47 17.22 -15.47 -14.31
CA SER A 47 18.57 -15.72 -13.78
C SER A 47 18.77 -15.02 -12.43
N PRO A 48 19.69 -15.51 -11.58
CA PRO A 48 20.03 -14.85 -10.31
C PRO A 48 20.40 -13.37 -10.47
N GLU A 49 21.09 -13.02 -11.57
CA GLU A 49 21.48 -11.65 -11.91
C GLU A 49 20.25 -10.78 -12.19
N GLN A 50 19.27 -11.29 -12.95
CA GLN A 50 18.03 -10.56 -13.25
C GLN A 50 17.19 -10.31 -11.99
N ILE A 51 17.18 -11.26 -11.06
CA ILE A 51 16.50 -11.09 -9.77
C ILE A 51 17.21 -10.02 -8.93
N ALA A 52 18.54 -9.99 -8.93
CA ALA A 52 19.32 -8.96 -8.23
C ALA A 52 19.09 -7.56 -8.82
N GLU A 53 19.01 -7.44 -10.15
CA GLU A 53 18.65 -6.19 -10.82
C GLU A 53 17.25 -5.71 -10.43
N MET A 54 16.27 -6.62 -10.37
CA MET A 54 14.93 -6.26 -9.91
C MET A 54 14.93 -5.83 -8.45
N ARG A 55 15.69 -6.48 -7.59
CA ARG A 55 15.83 -6.13 -6.16
C ARG A 55 16.36 -4.70 -5.98
N LEU A 56 17.33 -4.31 -6.80
CA LEU A 56 17.82 -2.93 -6.86
C LEU A 56 16.77 -1.96 -7.41
N ALA A 57 16.05 -2.35 -8.47
CA ALA A 57 15.00 -1.53 -9.08
C ALA A 57 13.82 -1.26 -8.13
N TYR A 58 13.47 -2.22 -7.29
CA TYR A 58 12.47 -2.05 -6.22
C TYR A 58 13.01 -1.28 -5.01
N GLY A 59 14.29 -0.92 -4.99
CA GLY A 59 14.90 -0.13 -3.91
C GLY A 59 15.00 -0.88 -2.59
N ALA A 60 14.99 -2.22 -2.61
CA ALA A 60 14.98 -3.06 -1.41
C ALA A 60 16.22 -2.81 -0.51
N ASP A 61 17.34 -2.41 -1.11
CA ASP A 61 18.60 -2.12 -0.39
C ASP A 61 18.70 -0.67 0.14
N SER A 62 17.69 0.17 -0.08
CA SER A 62 17.74 1.56 0.38
C SER A 62 17.38 1.71 1.87
N PRO A 63 17.87 2.74 2.58
CA PRO A 63 17.55 2.92 4.01
C PRO A 63 16.04 3.00 4.26
N LEU A 64 15.55 2.36 5.34
CA LEU A 64 14.11 2.25 5.64
C LEU A 64 13.38 3.60 5.69
N TRP A 65 13.99 4.63 6.26
CA TRP A 65 13.40 5.98 6.29
C TRP A 65 13.18 6.53 4.88
N ARG A 66 14.10 6.23 3.95
CA ARG A 66 14.04 6.71 2.57
C ARG A 66 12.94 5.98 1.81
N GLN A 67 12.82 4.66 2.01
CA GLN A 67 11.68 3.86 1.51
C GLN A 67 10.36 4.41 2.03
N TYR A 68 10.25 4.65 3.34
CA TYR A 68 9.06 5.16 3.98
C TYR A 68 8.58 6.49 3.37
N PHE A 69 9.47 7.49 3.28
CA PHE A 69 9.10 8.79 2.72
C PHE A 69 8.82 8.72 1.23
N HIS A 70 9.56 7.90 0.47
CA HIS A 70 9.30 7.70 -0.95
C HIS A 70 7.90 7.11 -1.16
N THR A 71 7.55 6.02 -0.48
CA THR A 71 6.24 5.37 -0.58
C THR A 71 5.12 6.30 -0.10
N LEU A 72 5.31 7.01 1.01
CA LEU A 72 4.31 7.95 1.53
C LEU A 72 4.04 9.08 0.53
N MET A 73 5.08 9.68 -0.05
CA MET A 73 4.91 10.76 -1.03
C MET A 73 4.31 10.26 -2.35
N ALA A 74 4.67 9.07 -2.81
CA ALA A 74 4.06 8.43 -3.98
C ALA A 74 2.56 8.23 -3.76
N MET A 75 2.18 7.66 -2.62
CA MET A 75 0.79 7.37 -2.26
C MET A 75 -0.06 8.64 -2.19
N LEU A 76 0.48 9.73 -1.64
CA LEU A 76 -0.18 11.04 -1.62
C LEU A 76 -0.37 11.66 -3.01
N ARG A 77 0.44 11.25 -4.00
CA ARG A 77 0.31 11.64 -5.42
C ARG A 77 -0.61 10.69 -6.21
N GLY A 78 -1.20 9.69 -5.56
CA GLY A 78 -2.05 8.68 -6.18
C GLY A 78 -1.28 7.50 -6.80
N ASP A 79 0.02 7.42 -6.56
CA ASP A 79 0.83 6.26 -6.93
C ASP A 79 0.89 5.29 -5.75
N PHE A 80 0.04 4.26 -5.81
CA PHE A 80 -0.05 3.21 -4.80
C PHE A 80 0.95 2.07 -5.03
N GLY A 81 1.79 2.17 -6.07
CA GLY A 81 2.72 1.13 -6.47
C GLY A 81 2.06 -0.08 -7.13
N TYR A 82 2.79 -1.19 -7.11
CA TYR A 82 2.46 -2.40 -7.85
C TYR A 82 2.29 -3.58 -6.89
N SER A 83 1.22 -4.36 -7.08
CA SER A 83 0.99 -5.56 -6.29
C SER A 83 1.85 -6.70 -6.82
N LEU A 84 2.86 -7.12 -6.04
CA LEU A 84 3.67 -8.28 -6.37
C LEU A 84 2.83 -9.57 -6.40
N GLN A 85 1.81 -9.67 -5.56
CA GLN A 85 0.94 -10.84 -5.51
C GLN A 85 0.03 -10.92 -6.74
N ALA A 86 -0.69 -9.83 -7.05
CA ALA A 86 -1.66 -9.81 -8.15
C ALA A 86 -1.01 -9.58 -9.52
N GLY A 87 0.21 -9.03 -9.58
CA GLY A 87 0.87 -8.73 -10.85
C GLY A 87 0.20 -7.58 -11.61
N LEU A 88 -0.33 -6.58 -10.89
CA LEU A 88 -0.95 -5.40 -11.50
C LEU A 88 -0.89 -4.18 -10.56
N PRO A 89 -1.08 -2.95 -11.08
CA PRO A 89 -1.05 -1.74 -10.27
C PRO A 89 -2.09 -1.77 -9.15
N VAL A 90 -1.73 -1.32 -7.95
CA VAL A 90 -2.66 -1.33 -6.79
C VAL A 90 -3.89 -0.45 -7.06
N SER A 91 -3.74 0.62 -7.82
CA SER A 91 -4.87 1.47 -8.26
C SER A 91 -5.93 0.69 -9.04
N ALA A 92 -5.53 -0.27 -9.88
CA ALA A 92 -6.47 -1.11 -10.63
C ALA A 92 -7.21 -2.08 -9.70
N LEU A 93 -6.53 -2.63 -8.68
CA LEU A 93 -7.19 -3.43 -7.64
C LEU A 93 -8.20 -2.61 -6.84
N ILE A 94 -7.83 -1.38 -6.45
CA ILE A 94 -8.76 -0.48 -5.74
C ILE A 94 -9.97 -0.22 -6.62
N ALA A 95 -9.76 0.15 -7.89
CA ALA A 95 -10.83 0.44 -8.83
C ALA A 95 -11.78 -0.75 -9.04
N SER A 96 -11.26 -1.98 -9.11
CA SER A 96 -12.09 -3.18 -9.29
C SER A 96 -12.92 -3.54 -8.05
N ASN A 97 -12.42 -3.24 -6.84
CA ASN A 97 -13.09 -3.58 -5.58
C ASN A 97 -13.95 -2.43 -5.01
N LEU A 98 -13.78 -1.21 -5.50
CA LEU A 98 -14.49 -0.03 -5.02
C LEU A 98 -16.02 -0.15 -5.16
N PRO A 99 -16.60 -0.65 -6.28
CA PRO A 99 -18.06 -0.70 -6.44
C PRO A 99 -18.75 -1.56 -5.37
N GLU A 100 -18.22 -2.75 -5.09
CA GLU A 100 -18.78 -3.65 -4.07
C GLU A 100 -18.58 -3.10 -2.65
N THR A 101 -17.46 -2.41 -2.40
CA THR A 101 -17.27 -1.74 -1.10
C THR A 101 -18.30 -0.64 -0.91
N LEU A 102 -18.59 0.16 -1.94
CA LEU A 102 -19.58 1.23 -1.89
C LEU A 102 -21.01 0.69 -1.80
N SER A 103 -21.32 -0.44 -2.45
CA SER A 103 -22.64 -1.06 -2.40
C SER A 103 -23.03 -1.47 -0.97
N LEU A 104 -22.05 -1.84 -0.14
CA LEU A 104 -22.25 -2.15 1.27
C LEU A 104 -22.11 -0.93 2.20
N ALA A 105 -21.09 -0.10 1.98
CA ALA A 105 -20.77 1.01 2.87
C ALA A 105 -21.82 2.12 2.84
N LEU A 106 -22.36 2.46 1.66
CA LEU A 106 -23.31 3.56 1.53
C LEU A 106 -24.65 3.27 2.22
N PRO A 107 -25.31 2.10 2.04
CA PRO A 107 -26.54 1.79 2.78
C PRO A 107 -26.31 1.67 4.28
N ALA A 108 -25.21 1.05 4.72
CA ALA A 108 -24.87 0.94 6.14
C ALA A 108 -24.68 2.33 6.77
N PHE A 109 -23.99 3.24 6.08
CA PHE A 109 -23.82 4.62 6.53
C PHE A 109 -25.16 5.37 6.58
N ALA A 110 -26.01 5.22 5.55
CA ALA A 110 -27.33 5.83 5.54
C ALA A 110 -28.19 5.37 6.71
N LEU A 111 -28.19 4.07 7.03
CA LEU A 111 -28.89 3.51 8.20
C LEU A 111 -28.31 4.00 9.53
N ALA A 112 -26.99 4.19 9.63
CA ALA A 112 -26.36 4.66 10.85
C ALA A 112 -26.64 6.13 11.19
N VAL A 113 -27.02 6.92 10.18
CA VAL A 113 -27.29 8.37 10.31
C VAL A 113 -28.80 8.68 10.37
N ALA A 114 -29.65 7.77 9.92
CA ALA A 114 -31.11 7.85 10.05
C ALA A 114 -31.58 7.61 11.50
#